data_AF-B7WUM8-F1
#
_entry.id   AF-B7WUM8-F1
#
_cell.length_a   1.000
_cell.length_b   1.000
_cell.length_c   1.000
_cell.angle_alpha   90.00
_cell.angle_beta   90.00
_cell.angle_gamma   90.00
#
_symmetry.space_group_name_H-M   'P 1'
#
loop_
_entity.id
_entity.type
_entity.pdbx_description
1 polymer ?
#
loop_
_entity_poly.entity_id
_entity_poly.type
_entity_poly.pdbx_seq_one_letter_code
_entity_poly.pdbx_strand_id
1 'polypeptide(L)'
;MGIPRNKNGTIDRNLISKIYIVYDLKGAPLFVLVITTSGHKTEAATVNLINEIKSSNISYEESTIEEHVLYYHFQLSNQKSINNINIKIQRKSSLR
;
A
#
# COMPACT_ATOMS: atom_id res chain seq x y z
N MET A 1 5.21 9.66 -9.56
CA MET A 1 6.37 9.37 -8.69
C MET A 1 6.45 7.86 -8.55
N GLY A 2 7.56 7.26 -8.98
CA GLY A 2 7.73 5.80 -8.99
C GLY A 2 8.17 5.22 -7.64
N ILE A 3 8.43 3.92 -7.65
CA ILE A 3 8.92 3.15 -6.51
C ILE A 3 10.29 3.69 -6.07
N PRO A 4 10.57 3.81 -4.76
CA PRO A 4 11.87 4.26 -4.27
C PRO A 4 13.03 3.41 -4.81
N ARG A 5 14.06 4.07 -5.33
CA ARG A 5 15.24 3.44 -5.93
C ARG A 5 16.52 3.90 -5.23
N ASN A 6 17.48 3.00 -5.10
CA ASN A 6 18.86 3.30 -4.74
C ASN A 6 19.54 4.08 -5.87
N LYS A 7 20.71 4.67 -5.59
CA LYS A 7 21.54 5.36 -6.59
C LYS A 7 21.95 4.49 -7.78
N ASN A 8 22.00 3.17 -7.60
CA ASN A 8 22.32 2.19 -8.64
C ASN A 8 21.07 1.71 -9.42
N GLY A 9 19.88 2.25 -9.15
CA GLY A 9 18.64 1.94 -9.85
C GLY A 9 17.84 0.76 -9.29
N THR A 10 18.39 -0.04 -8.36
CA THR A 10 17.64 -1.14 -7.74
C THR A 10 16.57 -0.60 -6.77
N ILE A 11 15.54 -1.39 -6.49
CA ILE A 11 14.56 -1.06 -5.46
C ILE A 11 15.25 -0.81 -4.10
N ASP A 12 14.94 0.33 -3.46
CA ASP A 12 15.43 0.66 -2.12
C ASP A 12 14.54 0.02 -1.05
N ARG A 13 14.93 -1.17 -0.61
CA ARG A 13 14.22 -1.94 0.42
C ARG A 13 14.10 -1.22 1.77
N ASN A 14 15.02 -0.31 2.10
CA ASN A 14 15.03 0.31 3.43
C ASN A 14 13.91 1.35 3.58
N LEU A 15 13.41 1.85 2.45
CA LEU A 15 12.30 2.80 2.40
C LEU A 15 10.93 2.12 2.21
N ILE A 16 10.92 0.79 2.08
CA ILE A 16 9.73 0.01 1.72
C ILE A 16 9.33 -0.89 2.86
N SER A 17 8.11 -0.71 3.34
CA SER A 17 7.52 -1.55 4.37
C SER A 17 6.80 -2.76 3.77
N LYS A 18 6.10 -2.57 2.65
CA LYS A 18 5.31 -3.62 1.98
C LYS A 18 5.06 -3.28 0.52
N ILE A 19 4.98 -4.31 -0.33
CA ILE A 19 4.66 -4.19 -1.74
C ILE A 19 3.39 -4.99 -2.03
N TYR A 20 2.50 -4.45 -2.86
CA TYR A 20 1.36 -5.15 -3.43
C TYR A 20 1.46 -5.13 -4.96
N ILE A 21 1.36 -6.28 -5.60
CA ILE A 21 1.23 -6.39 -7.05
C ILE A 21 -0.25 -6.62 -7.34
N VAL A 22 -0.87 -5.67 -8.03
CA VAL A 22 -2.31 -5.68 -8.28
C VAL A 22 -2.59 -6.11 -9.71
N TYR A 23 -3.45 -7.12 -9.84
CA TYR A 23 -3.86 -7.70 -11.10
C TYR A 23 -5.33 -7.38 -11.40
N ASP A 24 -5.72 -7.41 -12.67
CA ASP A 24 -7.13 -7.42 -13.06
C ASP A 24 -7.75 -8.80 -12.82
N LEU A 25 -9.06 -8.91 -13.06
CA LEU A 25 -9.81 -10.17 -12.89
C LEU A 25 -9.41 -11.27 -13.88
N LYS A 26 -8.65 -10.92 -14.92
CA LYS A 26 -8.12 -11.86 -15.93
C LYS A 26 -6.66 -12.25 -15.63
N GLY A 27 -6.09 -11.75 -14.53
CA GLY A 27 -4.71 -12.00 -14.13
C GLY A 27 -3.67 -11.11 -14.83
N ALA A 28 -4.09 -10.08 -15.56
CA ALA A 28 -3.17 -9.13 -16.17
C ALA A 28 -2.67 -8.12 -15.11
N PRO A 29 -1.37 -7.83 -15.04
CA PRO A 29 -0.83 -6.90 -14.07
C PRO A 29 -1.26 -5.45 -14.38
N LEU A 30 -1.76 -4.75 -13.36
CA LEU A 30 -2.22 -3.36 -13.49
C LEU A 30 -1.19 -2.38 -12.93
N PHE A 31 -0.94 -2.45 -11.62
CA PHE A 31 -0.02 -1.56 -10.93
C PHE A 31 0.61 -2.23 -9.71
N VAL A 32 1.74 -1.69 -9.30
CA VAL A 32 2.41 -2.01 -8.04
C VAL A 32 2.13 -0.87 -7.07
N LEU A 33 1.61 -1.20 -5.90
CA LEU A 33 1.49 -0.28 -4.77
C LEU A 33 2.62 -0.58 -3.77
N VAL A 34 3.34 0.45 -3.39
CA VAL A 34 4.42 0.36 -2.40
C VAL A 34 4.07 1.23 -1.21
N ILE A 35 4.07 0.62 -0.02
CA ILE A 35 3.92 1.32 1.25
C ILE A 35 5.32 1.70 1.73
N THR A 36 5.54 2.99 1.92
CA THR A 36 6.79 3.57 2.40
C THR A 36 6.60 4.20 3.77
N THR A 37 7.70 4.59 4.42
CA THR A 37 7.68 5.35 5.68
C THR A 37 6.99 6.72 5.54
N SER A 38 6.89 7.25 4.33
CA SER A 38 6.32 8.56 4.02
C SER A 38 4.94 8.50 3.34
N GLY A 39 4.30 7.33 3.29
CA GLY A 39 2.99 7.14 2.66
C GLY A 39 2.97 5.98 1.67
N HIS A 40 2.40 6.20 0.49
CA HIS A 40 2.34 5.18 -0.56
C HIS A 40 2.76 5.73 -1.93
N LYS A 41 3.28 4.84 -2.78
CA LYS A 41 3.65 5.11 -4.17
C LYS A 41 3.00 4.08 -5.07
N THR A 42 2.62 4.48 -6.27
CA THR A 42 2.06 3.59 -7.29
C THR A 42 2.84 3.72 -8.59
N GLU A 43 3.04 2.59 -9.24
CA GLU A 43 3.71 2.51 -10.55
C GLU A 43 3.02 1.46 -11.40
N ALA A 44 2.99 1.64 -12.73
CA ALA A 44 2.41 0.65 -13.64
C ALA A 44 3.16 -0.69 -13.52
N ALA A 45 2.42 -1.79 -13.46
CA ALA A 45 3.01 -3.09 -13.27
C ALA A 45 3.51 -3.63 -14.62
N THR A 46 4.81 -3.48 -14.87
CA THR A 46 5.48 -4.10 -16.00
C THR A 46 6.02 -5.48 -15.62
N VAL A 47 6.20 -6.36 -16.60
CA VAL A 47 6.80 -7.69 -16.39
C VAL A 47 8.19 -7.56 -15.73
N ASN A 48 9.00 -6.61 -16.19
CA ASN A 48 10.33 -6.36 -15.63
C ASN A 48 10.27 -5.95 -14.17
N LEU A 49 9.37 -5.03 -13.82
CA LEU A 49 9.21 -4.58 -12.44
C LEU A 49 8.71 -5.72 -11.53
N ILE A 50 7.74 -6.51 -12.00
CA ILE A 50 7.25 -7.67 -11.24
C ILE A 50 8.37 -8.68 -11.01
N ASN A 51 9.15 -8.99 -12.04
CA ASN A 51 10.27 -9.92 -11.91
C ASN A 51 11.34 -9.37 -10.96
N GLU A 52 11.64 -8.07 -11.02
CA GLU A 52 12.53 -7.40 -10.07
C GLU A 52 12.02 -7.54 -8.63
N ILE A 53 10.73 -7.33 -8.38
CA ILE A 53 10.12 -7.50 -7.05
C ILE A 53 10.18 -8.96 -6.60
N LYS A 54 9.80 -9.91 -7.45
CA LYS A 54 9.78 -11.35 -7.13
C LYS A 54 11.17 -11.94 -6.88
N SER A 55 12.18 -11.38 -7.53
CA SER A 55 13.59 -11.72 -7.30
C SER A 55 14.22 -10.92 -6.16
N SER A 56 13.56 -9.87 -5.69
CA SER A 56 14.00 -9.13 -4.51
C SER A 56 13.63 -9.91 -3.25
N ASN A 57 14.51 -9.89 -2.24
CA ASN A 57 14.20 -10.41 -0.90
C ASN A 57 13.23 -9.48 -0.13
N ILE A 58 12.32 -8.78 -0.80
CA ILE A 58 11.33 -7.89 -0.20
C ILE A 58 10.01 -8.63 -0.13
N SER A 59 9.35 -8.58 1.03
CA SER A 59 8.01 -9.17 1.18
C SER A 59 7.02 -8.45 0.27
N TYR A 60 6.28 -9.22 -0.51
CA TYR A 60 5.22 -8.73 -1.37
C TYR A 60 3.96 -9.59 -1.24
N GLU A 61 2.81 -9.00 -1.57
CA GLU A 61 1.54 -9.70 -1.71
C GLU A 61 0.99 -9.47 -3.12
N GLU A 62 0.27 -10.47 -3.61
CA GLU A 62 -0.46 -10.38 -4.88
C GLU A 62 -1.95 -10.30 -4.56
N SER A 63 -2.66 -9.41 -5.24
CA SER A 63 -4.11 -9.28 -5.08
C SER A 63 -4.77 -8.91 -6.39
N THR A 64 -6.03 -9.27 -6.54
CA THR A 64 -6.88 -8.69 -7.58
C THR A 64 -7.26 -7.25 -7.22
N ILE A 65 -7.68 -6.48 -8.22
CA ILE A 65 -8.16 -5.10 -8.02
C ILE A 65 -9.36 -5.04 -7.07
N GLU A 66 -10.25 -6.03 -7.10
CA GLU A 66 -11.43 -6.09 -6.23
C GLU A 66 -11.02 -6.29 -4.76
N GLU A 67 -10.16 -7.27 -4.49
CA GLU A 67 -9.62 -7.51 -3.14
C GLU A 67 -8.89 -6.27 -2.61
N HIS A 68 -8.16 -5.59 -3.49
CA HIS A 68 -7.41 -4.39 -3.12
C HIS A 68 -8.34 -3.21 -2.80
N VAL A 69 -9.37 -2.98 -3.62
CA VAL A 69 -10.38 -1.94 -3.41
C VAL A 69 -11.16 -2.22 -2.12
N LEU A 70 -11.57 -3.47 -1.88
CA LEU A 70 -12.23 -3.88 -0.65
C LEU A 70 -11.34 -3.65 0.58
N TYR A 71 -10.07 -4.03 0.51
CA TYR A 71 -9.10 -3.77 1.58
C TYR A 71 -8.96 -2.26 1.87
N TYR A 72 -8.84 -1.43 0.84
CA TYR A 72 -8.70 0.01 1.01
C TYR A 72 -9.95 0.65 1.63
N HIS A 73 -11.14 0.25 1.18
CA HIS A 73 -12.40 0.71 1.76
C HIS A 73 -12.58 0.27 3.22
N PHE A 74 -12.17 -0.96 3.56
CA PHE A 74 -12.17 -1.46 4.94
C PHE A 74 -11.22 -0.68 5.85
N GLN A 75 -10.03 -0.34 5.37
CA GLN A 75 -9.08 0.49 6.14
C GLN A 75 -9.63 1.90 6.40
N LEU A 76 -10.24 2.52 5.39
CA LEU A 76 -10.85 3.85 5.53
C LEU A 76 -12.05 3.86 6.48
N SER A 77 -12.90 2.83 6.45
CA SER A 77 -14.04 2.73 7.37
C SER A 77 -13.58 2.55 8.82
N ASN A 78 -12.52 1.78 9.05
CA ASN A 78 -11.92 1.61 10.36
C ASN A 78 -11.27 2.90 10.89
N GLN A 79 -10.54 3.64 10.07
CA GLN A 79 -9.98 4.94 10.48
C GLN A 79 -11.06 5.96 10.86
N LYS A 80 -12.16 6.02 10.10
CA LYS A 80 -13.32 6.88 10.45
C LYS A 80 -13.94 6.46 11.78
N SER A 81 -14.05 5.16 12.04
CA SER A 81 -14.58 4.64 13.31
C SER A 81 -13.71 5.05 14.51
N ILE A 82 -12.38 4.89 14.40
CA ILE A 82 -11.42 5.27 15.45
C ILE A 82 -11.47 6.79 15.72
N ASN A 83 -11.51 7.61 14.67
CA ASN A 83 -11.59 9.06 14.81
C ASN A 83 -12.90 9.50 15.50
N ASN A 84 -14.02 8.83 15.20
CA ASN A 84 -15.30 9.11 15.86
C ASN A 84 -15.31 8.73 17.34
N ILE A 85 -14.59 7.68 17.74
CA ILE A 85 -14.41 7.30 19.15
C ILE A 85 -13.59 8.36 19.88
N ASN A 86 -12.46 8.79 19.30
CA ASN A 86 -11.57 9.78 19.92
C ASN A 86 -12.26 11.13 20.13
N ILE A 87 -13.05 11.62 19.16
CA ILE A 87 -13.82 12.86 19.30
C ILE A 87 -14.87 12.74 20.44
N LYS A 88 -15.54 11.59 20.56
CA LYS A 88 -16.51 11.36 21.63
C LYS A 88 -15.84 11.34 23.02
N ILE A 89 -14.64 10.77 23.13
CA ILE A 89 -13.88 10.75 24.38
C ILE A 89 -13.45 12.17 24.76
N GLN A 90 -12.88 12.94 23.83
CA GLN A 90 -12.46 14.33 24.07
C GLN A 90 -13.61 15.25 24.51
N ARG A 91 -14.79 15.10 23.89
CA ARG A 91 -16.00 15.86 24.30
C ARG A 91 -16.48 15.49 25.70
N LYS A 92 -16.35 14.22 26.13
CA LYS A 92 -16.71 13.81 27.49
C LYS A 92 -15.71 14.29 28.55
N SER A 93 -14.44 14.44 28.22
CA SER A 93 -13.40 14.94 29.14
C SER A 93 -13.38 16.47 29.29
N SER A 94 -13.95 17.21 28.32
CA SER A 94 -14.03 18.69 28.35
C SER A 94 -15.23 19.25 29.12
N LEU A 95 -16.14 18.39 29.61
CA LEU A 95 -17.37 18.77 30.30
C LEU A 95 -17.30 18.54 31.83
N ARG A 96 -16.09 18.47 32.39
CA ARG A 96 -15.85 18.38 33.83
C ARG A 96 -15.06 19.58 34.32
#